data_AF-A0A238F7U3-F1
#
_entry.id   AF-A0A238F7U3-F1
#
_cell.length_a   1.000
_cell.length_b   1.000
_cell.length_c   1.000
_cell.angle_alpha   90.00
_cell.angle_beta   90.00
_cell.angle_gamma   90.00
#
_symmetry.space_group_name_H-M   'P 1'
#
loop_
_entity.id
_entity.type
_entity.pdbx_description
1 polymer ?
#
loop_
_entity_poly.entity_id
_entity_poly.type
_entity_poly.pdbx_seq_one_letter_code
_entity_poly.pdbx_strand_id
1 'polypeptide(L)'
;MFSTKAAKSTATKRTALYRTLHDQLVGSATTSALKTCDKLLRLDPHDELARLTRLQLLITLERFTQAATAIEPTHPATYRPYCCYKLARPNETIALVDDGDRERRRELPEDRTAIILRAQALYRLERFEEAKDLFDQLIASADEDSPEVPDLQANADACSQHFAFVSTIVPNALSKFTAARLDQLENSLVPHLFHHKANCNRPSTSQPVVQAAPKKPRHRRPEHLAAASTPPAEDRWLPKRERAGSEHVRKREIKRGKIKERLAMQDGANPMVLAFEPGKAAGGKVDTKKRKKVKGRK
;
A
#
# COMPACT_ATOMS: atom_id res chain seq x y z
N MET A 1 43.58 6.36 -39.55
CA MET A 1 42.70 7.54 -39.48
C MET A 1 41.47 7.18 -38.64
N PHE A 2 41.42 7.63 -37.38
CA PHE A 2 40.25 7.38 -36.54
C PHE A 2 39.20 8.45 -36.84
N SER A 3 38.13 8.06 -37.52
CA SER A 3 36.97 8.91 -37.80
C SER A 3 36.23 9.18 -36.48
N THR A 4 36.42 10.37 -35.92
CA THR A 4 35.68 10.83 -34.75
C THR A 4 34.25 11.17 -35.17
N LYS A 5 33.29 10.29 -34.84
CA LYS A 5 31.85 10.59 -35.00
C LYS A 5 31.55 11.93 -34.32
N ALA A 6 31.16 12.93 -35.12
CA ALA A 6 30.72 14.22 -34.62
C ALA A 6 29.56 14.01 -33.61
N ALA A 7 29.68 14.59 -32.43
CA ALA A 7 28.65 14.50 -31.42
C ALA A 7 27.35 15.12 -31.96
N LYS A 8 26.29 14.30 -32.07
CA LYS A 8 24.96 14.78 -32.49
C LYS A 8 24.55 16.00 -31.65
N SER A 9 24.06 17.04 -32.33
CA SER A 9 23.52 18.25 -31.70
C SER A 9 22.45 17.89 -30.66
N THR A 10 22.42 18.62 -29.54
CA THR A 10 21.45 18.42 -28.44
C THR A 10 20.01 18.42 -28.95
N ALA A 11 19.67 19.29 -29.90
CA ALA A 11 18.36 19.35 -30.54
C ALA A 11 18.00 18.02 -31.23
N THR A 12 18.91 17.47 -32.05
CA THR A 12 18.66 16.19 -32.75
C THR A 12 18.49 15.01 -31.78
N LYS A 13 19.19 15.04 -30.63
CA LYS A 13 19.01 14.04 -29.57
C LYS A 13 17.64 14.17 -28.91
N ARG A 14 17.18 15.39 -28.61
CA ARG A 14 15.85 15.65 -28.06
C ARG A 14 14.75 15.16 -28.99
N THR A 15 14.80 15.49 -30.28
CA THR A 15 13.81 15.03 -31.27
C THR A 15 13.74 13.49 -31.34
N ALA A 16 14.89 12.82 -31.32
CA ALA A 16 14.93 11.35 -31.31
C ALA A 16 14.30 10.76 -30.03
N LEU A 17 14.57 11.35 -28.86
CA LEU A 17 13.96 10.93 -27.60
C LEU A 17 12.45 11.13 -27.58
N TYR A 18 11.95 12.22 -28.15
CA TYR A 18 10.50 12.46 -28.25
C TYR A 18 9.80 11.45 -29.16
N ARG A 19 10.43 11.06 -30.29
CA ARG A 19 9.91 9.97 -31.13
C ARG A 19 9.85 8.66 -30.34
N THR A 20 10.93 8.31 -29.64
CA THR A 20 10.94 7.12 -28.78
C THR A 20 9.89 7.19 -27.67
N LEU A 21 9.68 8.36 -27.06
CA LEU A 21 8.65 8.55 -26.03
C LEU A 21 7.26 8.31 -26.62
N HIS A 22 6.98 8.85 -27.81
CA HIS A 22 5.72 8.64 -28.51
C HIS A 22 5.47 7.15 -28.78
N ASP A 23 6.44 6.44 -29.36
CA ASP A 23 6.34 4.99 -29.62
C ASP A 23 6.10 4.19 -28.34
N GLN A 24 6.73 4.58 -27.23
CA GLN A 24 6.55 3.95 -25.92
C GLN A 24 5.17 4.21 -25.33
N LEU A 25 4.60 5.40 -25.52
CA LEU A 25 3.25 5.73 -25.06
C LEU A 25 2.20 4.97 -25.86
N VAL A 26 2.34 4.89 -27.19
CA VAL A 26 1.48 4.10 -28.07
C VAL A 26 1.56 2.61 -27.71
N GLY A 27 2.76 2.11 -27.42
CA GLY A 27 2.98 0.73 -26.99
C GLY A 27 2.67 0.43 -25.51
N SER A 28 2.09 1.38 -24.76
CA SER A 28 1.81 1.25 -23.31
C SER A 28 3.03 0.87 -22.44
N ALA A 29 4.24 1.17 -22.90
CA ALA A 29 5.51 0.89 -22.22
C ALA A 29 5.86 1.99 -21.19
N THR A 30 4.97 2.22 -20.21
CA THR A 30 5.00 3.35 -19.27
C THR A 30 6.28 3.47 -18.44
N THR A 31 6.88 2.35 -18.01
CA THR A 31 8.13 2.36 -17.25
C THR A 31 9.34 2.79 -18.09
N SER A 32 9.34 2.46 -19.38
CA SER A 32 10.37 2.89 -20.33
C SER A 32 10.16 4.35 -20.73
N ALA A 33 8.91 4.76 -20.95
CA ALA A 33 8.52 6.14 -21.18
C ALA A 33 9.02 7.07 -20.06
N LEU A 34 8.89 6.64 -18.81
CA LEU A 34 9.38 7.41 -17.65
C LEU A 34 10.90 7.64 -17.72
N LYS A 35 11.67 6.59 -18.05
CA LYS A 35 13.13 6.69 -18.23
C LYS A 35 13.50 7.60 -19.40
N THR A 36 12.68 7.65 -20.44
CA THR A 36 12.87 8.55 -21.58
C THR A 36 12.59 10.00 -21.19
N CYS A 37 11.56 10.27 -20.37
CA CYS A 37 11.33 11.58 -19.78
C CYS A 37 12.52 12.03 -18.90
N ASP A 38 13.08 11.14 -18.08
CA ASP A 38 14.30 11.43 -17.30
C ASP A 38 15.52 11.77 -18.17
N LYS A 39 15.60 11.23 -19.39
CA LYS A 39 16.65 11.58 -20.36
C LYS A 39 16.39 12.95 -20.98
N LEU A 40 15.13 13.26 -21.32
CA LEU A 40 14.74 14.57 -21.85
C LEU A 40 15.04 15.68 -20.84
N LEU A 41 14.63 15.49 -19.57
CA LEU A 41 14.84 16.47 -18.50
C LEU A 41 16.32 16.65 -18.10
N ARG A 42 17.19 15.67 -18.41
CA ARG A 42 18.64 15.84 -18.27
C ARG A 42 19.25 16.69 -19.38
N LEU A 43 18.62 16.75 -20.57
CA LEU A 43 19.04 17.62 -21.66
C LEU A 43 18.49 19.03 -21.49
N ASP A 44 17.25 19.13 -20.99
CA ASP A 44 16.54 20.37 -20.76
C ASP A 44 15.66 20.25 -19.51
N PRO A 45 16.12 20.75 -18.35
CA PRO A 45 15.36 20.69 -17.11
C PRO A 45 14.05 21.49 -17.12
N HIS A 46 13.93 22.48 -18.02
CA HIS A 46 12.78 23.37 -18.13
C HIS A 46 11.77 22.94 -19.19
N ASP A 47 11.93 21.74 -19.77
CA ASP A 47 11.02 21.20 -20.76
C ASP A 47 9.65 20.87 -20.13
N GLU A 48 8.69 21.77 -20.27
CA GLU A 48 7.35 21.67 -19.67
C GLU A 48 6.61 20.41 -20.08
N LEU A 49 6.68 20.05 -21.37
CA LEU A 49 6.03 18.86 -21.90
C LEU A 49 6.62 17.59 -21.28
N ALA A 50 7.95 17.51 -21.17
CA ALA A 50 8.61 16.38 -20.53
C ALA A 50 8.29 16.28 -19.03
N ARG A 51 8.15 17.42 -18.32
CA ARG A 51 7.77 17.46 -16.90
C ARG A 51 6.33 16.99 -16.69
N LEU A 52 5.39 17.51 -17.47
CA LEU A 52 3.98 17.13 -17.40
C LEU A 52 3.80 15.64 -17.76
N THR A 53 4.45 15.19 -18.84
CA THR A 53 4.39 13.78 -19.25
C THR A 53 4.99 12.87 -18.17
N ARG A 54 6.11 13.27 -17.57
CA ARG A 54 6.70 12.54 -16.44
C ARG A 54 5.73 12.45 -15.26
N LEU A 55 5.08 13.56 -14.88
CA LEU A 55 4.12 13.59 -13.79
C LEU A 55 2.95 12.63 -14.06
N GLN A 56 2.37 12.69 -15.25
CA GLN A 56 1.28 11.79 -15.64
C GLN A 56 1.72 10.31 -15.59
N LEU A 57 2.91 9.99 -16.08
CA LEU A 57 3.47 8.64 -15.99
C LEU A 57 3.70 8.18 -14.54
N LEU A 58 4.13 9.08 -13.64
CA LEU A 58 4.25 8.76 -12.21
C LEU A 58 2.89 8.45 -11.59
N ILE A 59 1.84 9.20 -11.97
CA ILE A 59 0.46 8.96 -11.55
C ILE A 59 -0.04 7.60 -12.06
N THR A 60 0.13 7.31 -13.36
CA THR A 60 -0.28 6.03 -13.98
C THR A 60 0.46 4.83 -13.38
N LEU A 61 1.72 5.01 -12.98
CA LEU A 61 2.51 3.98 -12.30
C LEU A 61 2.27 3.91 -10.78
N GLU A 62 1.26 4.63 -10.28
CA GLU A 62 0.89 4.69 -8.86
C GLU A 62 2.03 5.16 -7.93
N ARG A 63 2.99 5.93 -8.46
CA ARG A 63 4.10 6.50 -7.69
C ARG A 63 3.72 7.85 -7.09
N PHE A 64 2.66 7.86 -6.29
CA PHE A 64 2.02 9.09 -5.81
C PHE A 64 2.93 9.97 -4.95
N THR A 65 3.86 9.39 -4.19
CA THR A 65 4.84 10.15 -3.42
C THR A 65 5.78 10.97 -4.31
N GLN A 66 6.30 10.36 -5.38
CA GLN A 66 7.15 11.04 -6.36
C GLN A 66 6.34 12.04 -7.18
N ALA A 67 5.11 11.68 -7.57
CA ALA A 67 4.20 12.57 -8.27
C ALA A 67 3.95 13.84 -7.44
N ALA A 68 3.58 13.70 -6.16
CA ALA A 68 3.31 14.83 -5.27
C ALA A 68 4.48 15.84 -5.18
N THR A 69 5.72 15.34 -5.15
CA THR A 69 6.94 16.18 -5.13
C THR A 69 7.24 16.86 -6.46
N ALA A 70 6.71 16.33 -7.57
CA ALA A 70 6.95 16.84 -8.92
C ALA A 70 5.84 17.80 -9.40
N ILE A 71 4.81 18.06 -8.58
CA ILE A 71 3.73 18.98 -8.95
C ILE A 71 4.19 20.43 -8.81
N GLU A 72 4.12 21.16 -9.91
CA GLU A 72 4.40 22.58 -10.01
C GLU A 72 3.09 23.40 -10.07
N PRO A 73 3.14 24.72 -9.79
CA PRO A 73 1.96 25.59 -9.85
C PRO A 73 1.32 25.70 -11.24
N THR A 74 2.07 25.41 -12.30
CA THR A 74 1.59 25.42 -13.70
C THR A 74 0.73 24.20 -14.04
N HIS A 75 0.79 23.15 -13.22
CA HIS A 75 0.00 21.94 -13.44
C HIS A 75 -1.44 22.11 -12.93
N PRO A 76 -2.39 21.28 -13.43
CA PRO A 76 -3.75 21.22 -12.89
C PRO A 76 -3.78 21.13 -11.36
N ALA A 77 -4.55 22.03 -10.74
CA ALA A 77 -4.66 22.13 -9.29
C ALA A 77 -5.16 20.82 -8.64
N THR A 78 -5.88 19.99 -9.39
CA THR A 78 -6.44 18.69 -8.94
C THR A 78 -5.40 17.61 -8.72
N TYR A 79 -4.20 17.70 -9.31
CA TYR A 79 -3.18 16.65 -9.16
C TYR A 79 -2.68 16.51 -7.72
N ARG A 80 -2.54 17.61 -6.98
CA ARG A 80 -2.03 17.56 -5.60
C ARG A 80 -3.05 16.93 -4.64
N PRO A 81 -4.31 17.38 -4.59
CA PRO A 81 -5.37 16.69 -3.84
C PRO A 81 -5.53 15.21 -4.23
N TYR A 82 -5.44 14.88 -5.53
CA TYR A 82 -5.51 13.51 -6.01
C TYR A 82 -4.39 12.63 -5.44
N CYS A 83 -3.14 13.11 -5.48
CA CYS A 83 -2.01 12.38 -4.90
C CYS A 83 -2.19 12.21 -3.37
N CYS A 84 -2.64 13.24 -2.66
CA CYS A 84 -2.90 13.15 -1.21
C CYS A 84 -4.01 12.13 -0.91
N TYR A 85 -5.04 12.06 -1.74
CA TYR A 85 -6.13 11.10 -1.58
C TYR A 85 -5.62 9.67 -1.73
N LYS A 86 -4.84 9.40 -2.79
CA LYS A 86 -4.24 8.08 -3.04
C LYS A 86 -3.22 7.67 -1.97
N LEU A 87 -2.61 8.64 -1.29
CA LEU A 87 -1.72 8.41 -0.13
C LEU A 87 -2.46 8.27 1.21
N ALA A 88 -3.80 8.13 1.19
CA ALA A 88 -4.63 8.01 2.37
C ALA A 88 -4.53 9.21 3.33
N ARG A 89 -4.46 10.42 2.78
CA ARG A 89 -4.46 11.69 3.54
C ARG A 89 -5.72 12.50 3.26
N PRO A 90 -6.92 12.01 3.66
CA PRO A 90 -8.18 12.63 3.29
C PRO A 90 -8.37 14.06 3.86
N ASN A 91 -7.87 14.34 5.07
CA ASN A 91 -7.91 15.69 5.64
C ASN A 91 -7.12 16.70 4.79
N GLU A 92 -5.93 16.30 4.32
CA GLU A 92 -5.09 17.13 3.45
C GLU A 92 -5.74 17.31 2.08
N THR A 93 -6.36 16.26 1.52
CA THR A 93 -7.14 16.35 0.28
C THR A 93 -8.25 17.39 0.38
N ILE A 94 -9.06 17.36 1.44
CA ILE A 94 -10.17 18.31 1.63
C ILE A 94 -9.63 19.74 1.72
N ALA A 95 -8.60 19.97 2.54
CA ALA A 95 -8.01 21.30 2.69
C ALA A 95 -7.51 21.86 1.35
N LEU A 96 -6.79 21.05 0.55
CA LEU A 96 -6.27 21.46 -0.74
C LEU A 96 -7.36 21.73 -1.78
N VAL A 97 -8.47 20.97 -1.77
CA VAL A 97 -9.62 21.24 -2.62
C VAL A 97 -10.28 22.56 -2.22
N ASP A 98 -10.59 22.72 -0.93
CA ASP A 98 -11.28 23.90 -0.41
C ASP A 98 -10.44 25.19 -0.64
N ASP A 99 -9.12 25.13 -0.47
CA ASP A 99 -8.21 26.25 -0.75
C ASP A 99 -8.16 26.57 -2.24
N GLY A 100 -8.06 25.55 -3.11
CA GLY A 100 -8.10 25.75 -4.56
C GLY A 100 -9.42 26.35 -5.04
N ASP A 101 -10.54 25.99 -4.43
CA ASP A 101 -11.84 26.57 -4.74
C ASP A 101 -11.95 28.04 -4.30
N ARG A 102 -11.33 28.42 -3.17
CA ARG A 102 -11.25 29.84 -2.76
C ARG A 102 -10.48 30.69 -3.77
N GLU A 103 -9.39 30.16 -4.32
CA GLU A 103 -8.60 30.84 -5.35
C GLU A 103 -9.36 30.96 -6.68
N ARG A 104 -10.12 29.93 -7.07
CA ARG A 104 -10.87 29.88 -8.35
C ARG A 104 -12.20 30.63 -8.34
N ARG A 105 -12.82 30.83 -7.16
CA ARG A 105 -14.20 31.36 -7.00
C ARG A 105 -14.46 32.75 -7.59
N ARG A 106 -13.46 33.40 -8.19
CA ARG A 106 -13.62 34.69 -8.87
C ARG A 106 -14.04 34.58 -10.33
N GLU A 107 -13.80 33.46 -11.04
CA GLU A 107 -13.86 33.49 -12.52
C GLU A 107 -14.41 32.24 -13.23
N LEU A 108 -14.60 31.08 -12.56
CA LEU A 108 -15.00 29.83 -13.24
C LEU A 108 -16.01 28.98 -12.44
N PRO A 109 -16.84 28.16 -13.12
CA PRO A 109 -17.66 27.13 -12.48
C PRO A 109 -16.83 26.17 -11.61
N GLU A 110 -17.42 25.61 -10.56
CA GLU A 110 -16.74 24.66 -9.66
C GLU A 110 -16.20 23.45 -10.45
N ASP A 111 -14.96 23.06 -10.15
CA ASP A 111 -14.32 21.93 -10.80
C ASP A 111 -14.94 20.62 -10.31
N ARG A 112 -15.75 19.97 -11.16
CA ARG A 112 -16.42 18.69 -10.86
C ARG A 112 -15.44 17.65 -10.30
N THR A 113 -14.21 17.61 -10.81
CA THR A 113 -13.19 16.65 -10.36
C THR A 113 -12.79 16.91 -8.91
N ALA A 114 -12.71 18.19 -8.52
CA ALA A 114 -12.41 18.59 -7.16
C ALA A 114 -13.55 18.22 -6.19
N ILE A 115 -14.81 18.40 -6.61
CA ILE A 115 -15.99 17.98 -5.84
C ILE A 115 -15.99 16.47 -5.63
N ILE A 116 -15.74 15.67 -6.68
CA ILE A 116 -15.64 14.20 -6.57
C ILE A 116 -14.55 13.80 -5.57
N LEU A 117 -13.36 14.42 -5.65
CA LEU A 117 -12.26 14.14 -4.73
C LEU A 117 -12.61 14.49 -3.28
N ARG A 118 -13.32 15.61 -3.07
CA ARG A 118 -13.80 16.02 -1.75
C ARG A 118 -14.81 15.02 -1.18
N ALA A 119 -15.79 14.59 -1.98
CA ALA A 119 -16.79 13.59 -1.59
C ALA A 119 -16.12 12.25 -1.22
N GLN A 120 -15.18 11.78 -2.03
CA GLN A 120 -14.41 10.57 -1.75
C GLN A 120 -13.57 10.68 -0.48
N ALA A 121 -12.96 11.84 -0.21
CA ALA A 121 -12.19 12.07 1.01
C ALA A 121 -13.10 12.12 2.25
N LEU A 122 -14.27 12.75 2.16
CA LEU A 122 -15.28 12.79 3.23
C LEU A 122 -15.80 11.38 3.55
N TYR A 123 -16.06 10.57 2.52
CA TYR A 123 -16.45 9.16 2.69
C TYR A 123 -15.39 8.38 3.50
N ARG A 124 -14.10 8.56 3.20
CA ARG A 124 -13.00 7.93 3.97
C ARG A 124 -12.90 8.40 5.42
N LEU A 125 -13.44 9.58 5.72
CA LEU A 125 -13.51 10.14 7.07
C LEU A 125 -14.83 9.78 7.78
N GLU A 126 -15.64 8.90 7.19
CA GLU A 126 -16.96 8.50 7.70
C GLU A 126 -17.96 9.66 7.84
N ARG A 127 -17.69 10.77 7.15
CA ARG A 127 -18.60 11.93 7.02
C ARG A 127 -19.58 11.67 5.88
N PHE A 128 -20.38 10.60 6.03
CA PHE A 128 -21.21 10.05 4.97
C PHE A 128 -22.31 10.99 4.49
N GLU A 129 -22.90 11.77 5.39
CA GLU A 129 -23.96 12.74 5.06
C GLU A 129 -23.42 13.83 4.11
N GLU A 130 -22.30 14.47 4.48
CA GLU A 130 -21.66 15.48 3.65
C GLU A 130 -21.11 14.91 2.32
N ALA A 131 -20.62 13.68 2.33
CA ALA A 131 -20.18 13.01 1.10
C ALA A 131 -21.36 12.77 0.16
N LYS A 132 -22.50 12.31 0.70
CA LYS A 132 -23.74 12.08 -0.06
C LYS A 132 -24.24 13.37 -0.69
N ASP A 133 -24.28 14.47 0.06
CA ASP A 133 -24.75 15.77 -0.46
C ASP A 133 -23.95 16.21 -1.69
N LEU A 134 -22.63 16.00 -1.68
CA LEU A 134 -21.78 16.30 -2.85
C LEU A 134 -22.03 15.36 -4.02
N PHE A 135 -22.27 14.07 -3.78
CA PHE A 135 -22.65 13.14 -4.85
C PHE A 135 -24.01 13.49 -5.45
N ASP A 136 -25.00 13.84 -4.63
CA ASP A 136 -26.31 14.28 -5.08
C ASP A 136 -26.23 15.58 -5.88
N GLN A 137 -25.39 16.54 -5.45
CA GLN A 137 -25.11 17.76 -6.21
C GLN A 137 -24.50 17.44 -7.59
N LEU A 138 -23.56 16.49 -7.67
CA LEU A 138 -22.94 16.06 -8.92
C LEU A 138 -23.95 15.38 -9.86
N ILE A 139 -24.83 14.54 -9.31
CA ILE A 139 -25.91 13.88 -10.06
C ILE A 139 -26.90 14.92 -10.60
N ALA A 140 -27.34 15.85 -9.76
CA ALA A 140 -28.31 16.88 -10.14
C ALA A 140 -27.80 17.85 -11.21
N SER A 141 -26.48 17.97 -11.35
CA SER A 141 -25.81 18.81 -12.35
C SER A 141 -25.22 18.03 -13.52
N ALA A 142 -25.39 16.71 -13.57
CA ALA A 142 -24.96 15.88 -14.70
C ALA A 142 -26.01 15.89 -15.81
N ASP A 143 -25.57 15.74 -17.05
CA ASP A 143 -26.47 15.48 -18.19
C ASP A 143 -27.15 14.12 -18.01
N GLU A 144 -28.41 13.98 -18.45
CA GLU A 144 -29.20 12.75 -18.30
C GLU A 144 -28.51 11.50 -18.90
N ASP A 145 -27.76 11.68 -19.98
CA ASP A 145 -27.02 10.61 -20.67
C ASP A 145 -25.56 10.48 -20.21
N SER A 146 -25.15 11.19 -19.16
CA SER A 146 -23.76 11.16 -18.71
C SER A 146 -23.39 9.78 -18.13
N PRO A 147 -22.32 9.13 -18.62
CA PRO A 147 -21.91 7.80 -18.18
C PRO A 147 -21.42 7.77 -16.72
N GLU A 148 -21.22 8.93 -16.08
CA GLU A 148 -20.77 9.04 -14.69
C GLU A 148 -21.90 8.89 -13.66
N VAL A 149 -23.15 9.18 -14.06
CA VAL A 149 -24.33 9.14 -13.17
C VAL A 149 -24.48 7.82 -12.41
N PRO A 150 -24.39 6.62 -13.04
CA PRO A 150 -24.53 5.36 -12.32
C PRO A 150 -23.43 5.17 -11.25
N ASP A 151 -22.20 5.61 -11.52
CA ASP A 151 -21.11 5.53 -10.55
C ASP A 151 -21.33 6.49 -9.36
N LEU A 152 -21.84 7.69 -9.63
CA LEU A 152 -22.18 8.66 -8.59
C LEU A 152 -23.34 8.16 -7.72
N GLN A 153 -24.38 7.57 -8.33
CA GLN A 153 -25.51 6.98 -7.61
C GLN A 153 -25.06 5.84 -6.70
N ALA A 154 -24.22 4.93 -7.19
CA ALA A 154 -23.68 3.84 -6.38
C ALA A 154 -22.88 4.37 -5.16
N ASN A 155 -22.14 5.47 -5.33
CA ASN A 155 -21.43 6.10 -4.23
C ASN A 155 -22.38 6.78 -3.23
N ALA A 156 -23.42 7.47 -3.70
CA ALA A 156 -24.45 8.08 -2.84
C ALA A 156 -25.25 7.02 -2.05
N ASP A 157 -25.56 5.89 -2.69
CA ASP A 157 -26.20 4.74 -2.05
C ASP A 157 -25.29 4.13 -0.97
N ALA A 158 -24.00 3.98 -1.25
CA ALA A 158 -23.02 3.51 -0.26
C ALA A 158 -22.97 4.44 0.95
N CYS A 159 -22.93 5.77 0.74
CA CYS A 159 -23.01 6.75 1.82
C CYS A 159 -24.28 6.57 2.66
N SER A 160 -25.43 6.41 2.00
CA SER A 160 -26.72 6.23 2.66
C SER A 160 -26.77 4.95 3.49
N GLN A 161 -26.26 3.84 2.95
CA GLN A 161 -26.20 2.55 3.65
C GLN A 161 -25.29 2.61 4.88
N HIS A 162 -24.10 3.21 4.75
CA HIS A 162 -23.17 3.36 5.86
C HIS A 162 -23.71 4.30 6.95
N PHE A 163 -24.30 5.43 6.55
CA PHE A 163 -24.96 6.33 7.48
C PHE A 163 -26.09 5.62 8.22
N ALA A 164 -26.99 4.93 7.51
CA ALA A 164 -28.08 4.17 8.11
C ALA A 164 -27.56 3.08 9.06
N PHE A 165 -26.48 2.39 8.69
CA PHE A 165 -25.86 1.38 9.53
C PHE A 165 -25.44 1.94 10.89
N VAL A 166 -24.69 3.04 10.89
CA VAL A 166 -24.17 3.66 12.13
C VAL A 166 -25.27 4.33 12.93
N SER A 167 -26.19 5.06 12.27
CA SER A 167 -27.20 5.88 12.94
C SER A 167 -28.43 5.11 13.41
N THR A 168 -28.82 4.06 12.69
CA THR A 168 -30.09 3.35 12.96
C THR A 168 -29.91 1.86 13.21
N ILE A 169 -29.20 1.15 12.33
CA ILE A 169 -29.15 -0.32 12.38
C ILE A 169 -28.43 -0.79 13.63
N VAL A 170 -27.23 -0.26 13.91
CA VAL A 170 -26.43 -0.65 15.07
C VAL A 170 -27.14 -0.28 16.38
N PRO A 171 -27.60 0.96 16.61
CA PRO A 171 -28.32 1.31 17.84
C PRO A 171 -29.58 0.45 18.06
N ASN A 172 -30.34 0.18 16.99
CA ASN A 172 -31.55 -0.67 17.08
C ASN A 172 -31.23 -2.14 17.34
N ALA A 173 -30.11 -2.65 16.84
CA ALA A 173 -29.66 -4.01 17.13
C ALA A 173 -29.16 -4.12 18.58
N LEU A 174 -28.38 -3.13 19.04
CA LEU A 174 -27.86 -3.06 20.40
C LEU A 174 -28.99 -2.87 21.43
N SER A 175 -30.02 -2.08 21.13
CA SER A 175 -31.16 -1.90 22.06
C SER A 175 -31.98 -3.18 22.27
N LYS A 176 -31.97 -4.08 21.29
CA LYS A 176 -32.60 -5.40 21.38
C LYS A 176 -31.68 -6.46 21.98
N PHE A 177 -30.42 -6.12 22.22
CA PHE A 177 -29.44 -7.06 22.75
C PHE A 177 -29.62 -7.23 24.26
N THR A 178 -29.92 -8.45 24.70
CA THR A 178 -30.19 -8.77 26.10
C THR A 178 -29.07 -9.61 26.71
N ALA A 179 -28.93 -9.60 28.04
CA ALA A 179 -27.96 -10.45 28.75
C ALA A 179 -28.15 -11.94 28.42
N ALA A 180 -29.40 -12.41 28.35
CA ALA A 180 -29.69 -13.78 27.92
C ALA A 180 -29.20 -14.09 26.49
N ARG A 181 -29.22 -13.09 25.59
CA ARG A 181 -28.68 -13.25 24.23
C ARG A 181 -27.16 -13.25 24.22
N LEU A 182 -26.52 -12.50 25.12
CA LEU A 182 -25.07 -12.56 25.34
C LEU A 182 -24.66 -13.94 25.87
N ASP A 183 -25.33 -14.43 26.90
CA ASP A 183 -25.08 -15.76 27.48
C ASP A 183 -25.23 -16.87 26.44
N GLN A 184 -26.25 -16.76 25.56
CA GLN A 184 -26.41 -17.69 24.44
C GLN A 184 -25.25 -17.63 23.44
N LEU A 185 -24.68 -16.45 23.19
CA LEU A 185 -23.57 -16.26 22.27
C LEU A 185 -22.26 -16.81 22.86
N GLU A 186 -22.02 -16.58 24.15
CA GLU A 186 -20.83 -17.06 24.86
C GLU A 186 -20.83 -18.58 25.01
N ASN A 187 -22.00 -19.17 25.23
CA ASN A 187 -22.17 -20.62 25.34
C ASN A 187 -22.42 -21.31 23.98
N SER A 188 -22.58 -20.53 22.91
CA SER A 188 -22.69 -21.07 21.56
C SER A 188 -21.35 -21.67 21.16
N LEU A 189 -21.32 -22.99 20.93
CA LEU A 189 -20.18 -23.65 20.33
C LEU A 189 -19.88 -22.97 18.99
N VAL A 190 -18.69 -22.38 18.85
CA VAL A 190 -18.23 -21.79 17.59
C VAL A 190 -18.39 -22.88 16.53
N PRO A 191 -19.22 -22.69 15.50
CA PRO A 191 -19.32 -23.67 14.44
C PRO A 191 -17.91 -23.86 13.89
N HIS A 192 -17.40 -25.10 13.94
CA HIS A 192 -16.20 -25.43 13.18
C HIS A 192 -16.50 -25.02 11.74
N LEU A 193 -15.82 -23.97 11.27
CA LEU A 193 -15.85 -23.54 9.89
C LEU A 193 -15.30 -24.69 9.04
N PHE A 194 -16.15 -25.68 8.76
CA PHE A 194 -15.89 -26.63 7.70
C PHE A 194 -15.70 -25.77 6.47
N HIS A 195 -14.49 -25.83 5.91
CA HIS A 195 -14.20 -25.26 4.60
C HIS A 195 -15.12 -25.96 3.61
N HIS A 196 -16.34 -25.45 3.45
CA HIS A 196 -17.19 -25.78 2.33
C HIS A 196 -16.43 -25.26 1.11
N LYS A 197 -15.70 -26.17 0.45
CA LYS A 197 -15.35 -25.97 -0.94
C LYS A 197 -16.68 -25.76 -1.66
N ALA A 198 -16.95 -24.53 -2.02
CA ALA A 198 -18.05 -24.17 -2.90
C ALA A 198 -17.79 -24.89 -4.23
N ASN A 199 -18.37 -26.09 -4.37
CA ASN A 199 -18.46 -26.76 -5.65
C ASN A 199 -19.67 -26.14 -6.35
N CYS A 200 -19.43 -25.05 -7.06
CA CYS A 200 -20.38 -24.46 -7.98
C CYS A 200 -20.76 -25.50 -9.04
N ASN A 201 -22.03 -25.89 -9.02
CA ASN A 201 -22.65 -26.85 -9.92
C ASN A 201 -22.45 -26.48 -11.39
N ARG A 202 -21.91 -27.42 -12.17
CA ARG A 202 -22.02 -27.46 -13.65
C ARG A 202 -22.90 -28.66 -14.00
N PRO A 203 -23.82 -28.57 -14.97
CA PRO A 203 -24.78 -29.63 -15.25
C PRO A 203 -24.13 -30.88 -15.83
N SER A 204 -24.70 -32.01 -15.43
CA SER A 204 -24.29 -33.39 -15.62
C SER A 204 -24.21 -33.81 -17.09
N THR A 205 -23.12 -34.45 -17.49
CA THR A 205 -23.09 -35.38 -18.62
C THR A 205 -22.60 -36.72 -18.09
N SER A 206 -23.49 -37.70 -18.17
CA SER A 206 -23.32 -39.08 -17.73
C SER A 206 -22.28 -39.82 -18.56
N GLN A 207 -21.16 -40.20 -17.94
CA GLN A 207 -20.33 -41.31 -18.40
C GLN A 207 -20.10 -42.30 -17.25
N PRO A 208 -20.16 -43.62 -17.51
CA PRO A 208 -19.99 -44.62 -16.48
C PRO A 208 -18.52 -44.71 -16.08
N VAL A 209 -18.22 -44.34 -14.83
CA VAL A 209 -16.89 -44.49 -14.22
C VAL A 209 -16.70 -45.96 -13.84
N VAL A 210 -15.76 -46.62 -14.53
CA VAL A 210 -15.22 -47.92 -14.14
C VAL A 210 -14.61 -47.81 -12.74
N GLN A 211 -15.11 -48.60 -11.80
CA GLN A 211 -14.66 -48.60 -10.40
C GLN A 211 -13.23 -49.15 -10.30
N ALA A 212 -12.26 -48.25 -10.16
CA ALA A 212 -10.89 -48.62 -9.80
C ALA A 212 -10.82 -48.91 -8.28
N ALA A 213 -10.23 -50.05 -7.93
CA ALA A 213 -10.07 -50.52 -6.55
C ALA A 213 -9.39 -49.47 -5.63
N PRO A 214 -9.78 -49.38 -4.35
CA PRO A 214 -9.29 -48.34 -3.44
C PRO A 214 -7.80 -48.52 -3.15
N LYS A 215 -6.98 -47.56 -3.58
CA LYS A 215 -5.56 -47.47 -3.18
C LYS A 215 -5.49 -47.17 -1.69
N LYS A 216 -4.74 -47.99 -0.94
CA LYS A 216 -4.49 -47.79 0.49
C LYS A 216 -3.85 -46.40 0.73
N PRO A 217 -4.28 -45.63 1.73
CA PRO A 217 -3.68 -44.34 2.04
C PRO A 217 -2.21 -44.53 2.44
N ARG A 218 -1.31 -43.76 1.81
CA ARG A 218 0.15 -43.88 1.97
C ARG A 218 0.70 -43.43 3.33
N HIS A 219 -0.14 -43.01 4.27
CA HIS A 219 0.28 -42.61 5.60
C HIS A 219 -0.70 -43.13 6.65
N ARG A 220 -0.23 -44.07 7.50
CA ARG A 220 -0.92 -44.35 8.77
C ARG A 220 -0.91 -43.07 9.60
N ARG A 221 -2.08 -42.64 10.07
CA ARG A 221 -2.14 -41.57 11.07
C ARG A 221 -1.31 -42.01 12.29
N PRO A 222 -0.42 -41.17 12.82
CA PRO A 222 0.34 -41.51 14.01
C PRO A 222 -0.58 -41.84 15.19
N GLU A 223 -0.20 -42.85 15.98
CA GLU A 223 -1.01 -43.48 17.02
C GLU A 223 -1.49 -42.51 18.13
N HIS A 224 -0.82 -41.37 18.30
CA HIS A 224 -1.20 -40.30 19.24
C HIS A 224 -2.44 -39.48 18.82
N LEU A 225 -3.02 -39.74 17.65
CA LEU A 225 -4.28 -39.14 17.20
C LEU A 225 -5.50 -40.07 17.36
N ALA A 226 -5.30 -41.31 17.85
CA ALA A 226 -6.35 -42.32 18.00
C ALA A 226 -6.89 -42.46 19.44
N ALA A 227 -6.26 -41.82 20.43
CA ALA A 227 -6.74 -41.79 21.80
C ALA A 227 -6.83 -40.33 22.27
N ALA A 228 -7.96 -40.02 22.92
CA ALA A 228 -8.29 -38.81 23.68
C ALA A 228 -7.32 -37.62 23.52
N SER A 229 -7.83 -36.57 22.88
CA SER A 229 -7.27 -35.22 22.76
C SER A 229 -6.35 -34.83 23.93
N THR A 230 -5.06 -35.13 23.82
CA THR A 230 -4.05 -34.45 24.63
C THR A 230 -4.24 -32.96 24.32
N PRO A 231 -4.56 -32.11 25.31
CA PRO A 231 -4.71 -30.69 25.05
C PRO A 231 -3.45 -30.19 24.35
N PRO A 232 -3.57 -29.36 23.30
CA PRO A 232 -2.41 -28.81 22.62
C PRO A 232 -1.47 -28.19 23.66
N ALA A 233 -0.16 -28.47 23.56
CA ALA A 233 0.83 -27.97 24.52
C ALA A 233 0.63 -26.47 24.80
N GLU A 234 0.65 -26.10 26.09
CA GLU A 234 0.31 -24.76 26.58
C GLU A 234 1.14 -23.67 25.89
N ASP A 235 2.39 -23.95 25.52
CA ASP A 235 3.30 -23.00 24.86
C ASP A 235 3.04 -22.76 23.35
N ARG A 236 1.92 -23.22 22.79
CA ARG A 236 1.67 -23.13 21.34
C ARG A 236 1.48 -21.69 20.85
N TRP A 237 0.91 -20.82 21.68
CA TRP A 237 0.69 -19.40 21.38
C TRP A 237 1.98 -18.57 21.50
N LEU A 238 2.99 -19.09 22.19
CA LEU A 238 4.29 -18.45 22.26
C LEU A 238 5.03 -18.53 20.90
N PRO A 239 5.77 -17.47 20.53
CA PRO A 239 6.74 -17.51 19.44
C PRO A 239 7.60 -18.77 19.54
N LYS A 240 7.94 -19.41 18.41
CA LYS A 240 8.66 -20.70 18.39
C LYS A 240 9.93 -20.73 19.24
N ARG A 241 10.51 -19.57 19.54
CA ARG A 241 11.73 -19.39 20.34
C ARG A 241 11.47 -19.30 21.83
N GLU A 242 10.22 -19.16 22.27
CA GLU A 242 9.83 -19.02 23.68
C GLU A 242 9.17 -20.29 24.23
N ARG A 243 9.03 -21.31 23.39
CA ARG A 243 8.49 -22.62 23.78
C ARG A 243 9.52 -23.40 24.58
N ALA A 244 9.08 -24.17 25.58
CA ALA A 244 9.97 -24.98 26.42
C ALA A 244 10.93 -25.89 25.63
N GLY A 245 10.52 -26.43 24.46
CA GLY A 245 11.36 -27.27 23.60
C GLY A 245 12.31 -26.53 22.64
N SER A 246 12.35 -25.20 22.67
CA SER A 246 13.02 -24.38 21.65
C SER A 246 14.47 -24.00 21.96
N GLU A 247 15.02 -24.50 23.06
CA GLU A 247 16.41 -24.23 23.46
C GLU A 247 17.42 -24.51 22.34
N HIS A 248 17.20 -25.56 21.56
CA HIS A 248 18.09 -25.92 20.45
C HIS A 248 18.10 -24.85 19.35
N VAL A 249 16.97 -24.20 19.10
CA VAL A 249 16.85 -23.11 18.12
C VAL A 249 17.58 -21.87 18.64
N ARG A 250 17.44 -21.53 19.93
CA ARG A 250 18.19 -20.46 20.58
C ARG A 250 19.71 -20.72 20.53
N LYS A 251 20.15 -21.92 20.90
CA LYS A 251 21.56 -22.35 20.87
C LYS A 251 22.17 -22.26 19.46
N ARG A 252 21.42 -22.64 18.41
CA ARG A 252 21.84 -22.51 17.01
C ARG A 252 21.98 -21.05 16.55
N GLU A 253 21.16 -20.14 17.05
CA GLU A 253 21.21 -18.73 16.68
C GLU A 253 22.27 -17.93 17.42
N ILE A 254 22.53 -18.27 18.70
CA ILE A 254 23.69 -17.79 19.45
C ILE A 254 24.97 -18.13 18.69
N LYS A 255 25.10 -19.39 18.24
CA LYS A 255 26.24 -19.84 17.41
C LYS A 255 26.35 -19.13 16.06
N ARG A 256 25.23 -18.61 15.52
CA ARG A 256 25.19 -17.86 14.25
C ARG A 256 25.39 -16.35 14.43
N GLY A 257 25.71 -15.87 15.64
CA GLY A 257 26.04 -14.47 15.90
C GLY A 257 24.87 -13.48 15.83
N LYS A 258 23.63 -13.95 15.63
CA LYS A 258 22.46 -13.08 15.37
C LYS A 258 21.83 -12.44 16.62
N ILE A 259 22.39 -12.66 17.81
CA ILE A 259 21.82 -12.13 19.07
C ILE A 259 22.47 -10.81 19.50
N LYS A 260 23.70 -10.52 19.08
CA LYS A 260 24.36 -9.23 19.40
C LYS A 260 23.76 -8.02 18.66
N GLU A 261 23.10 -8.23 17.52
CA GLU A 261 22.58 -7.13 16.69
C GLU A 261 21.19 -6.63 17.14
N ARG A 262 20.42 -7.42 17.90
CA ARG A 262 19.06 -7.03 18.33
C ARG A 262 18.97 -6.34 19.69
N LEU A 263 19.90 -6.58 20.62
CA LEU A 263 19.91 -5.83 21.89
C LEU A 263 20.24 -4.35 21.68
N ALA A 264 20.94 -3.99 20.60
CA ALA A 264 21.25 -2.59 20.27
C ALA A 264 20.07 -1.81 19.68
N MET A 265 18.94 -2.47 19.35
CA MET A 265 17.76 -1.82 18.75
C MET A 265 16.53 -1.76 19.66
N GLN A 266 16.63 -2.26 20.91
CA GLN A 266 15.50 -2.25 21.84
C GLN A 266 15.59 -1.19 22.95
N ASP A 267 16.77 -0.57 23.17
CA ASP A 267 16.92 0.53 24.12
C ASP A 267 16.89 1.89 23.40
N GLY A 268 15.67 2.35 23.14
CA GLY A 268 15.36 3.76 22.91
C GLY A 268 14.72 4.37 24.15
N ALA A 269 15.51 4.78 25.14
CA ALA A 269 15.05 5.60 26.27
C ALA A 269 16.17 6.52 26.80
N ASN A 270 15.78 7.76 27.14
CA ASN A 270 16.56 8.96 27.47
C ASN A 270 17.76 8.81 28.43
N PRO A 271 18.76 9.71 28.37
CA PRO A 271 19.86 9.75 29.33
C PRO A 271 19.53 10.65 30.53
N MET A 272 19.52 10.08 31.74
CA MET A 272 19.90 10.83 32.94
C MET A 272 20.42 9.89 34.04
N VAL A 273 21.70 10.11 34.36
CA VAL A 273 22.35 10.11 35.68
C VAL A 273 22.03 8.95 36.63
N LEU A 274 23.05 8.13 36.91
CA LEU A 274 23.67 8.06 38.24
C LEU A 274 25.08 7.45 38.16
N ALA A 275 25.91 7.84 39.12
CA ALA A 275 27.35 7.99 39.06
C ALA A 275 28.12 6.92 39.87
N PHE A 276 29.39 6.72 39.46
CA PHE A 276 30.59 6.37 40.27
C PHE A 276 30.63 4.99 40.95
N GLU A 277 31.72 4.20 40.93
CA GLU A 277 33.12 4.48 41.31
C GLU A 277 34.14 3.54 40.58
N PRO A 278 35.47 3.81 40.68
CA PRO A 278 36.49 3.42 39.70
C PRO A 278 37.42 2.28 40.13
N GLY A 279 38.14 1.70 39.16
CA GLY A 279 39.44 1.07 39.43
C GLY A 279 39.82 -0.11 38.54
N LYS A 280 40.60 0.14 37.48
CA LYS A 280 41.99 -0.36 37.29
C LYS A 280 42.46 -0.17 35.84
N ALA A 281 43.61 0.47 35.74
CA ALA A 281 44.33 0.80 34.52
C ALA A 281 45.09 -0.41 33.94
N ALA A 282 45.14 -0.47 32.60
CA ALA A 282 46.24 -0.93 31.74
C ALA A 282 45.68 -0.93 30.30
N GLY A 283 46.32 -0.48 29.24
CA GLY A 283 47.62 0.09 28.95
C GLY A 283 47.60 0.35 27.44
N GLY A 284 48.04 1.52 27.00
CA GLY A 284 47.85 1.97 25.62
C GLY A 284 48.64 1.20 24.56
N LYS A 285 48.21 1.34 23.31
CA LYS A 285 49.08 1.57 22.15
C LYS A 285 48.28 2.16 21.00
N VAL A 286 48.58 3.43 20.74
CA VAL A 286 48.30 4.13 19.48
C VAL A 286 49.33 3.64 18.48
N ASP A 287 48.89 3.24 17.28
CA ASP A 287 49.79 3.20 16.13
C ASP A 287 49.13 3.86 14.92
N THR A 288 49.87 4.80 14.36
CA THR A 288 49.53 5.60 13.18
C THR A 288 50.38 5.13 12.00
N LYS A 289 49.98 5.52 10.78
CA LYS A 289 50.66 5.32 9.47
C LYS A 289 50.44 3.93 8.86
N LYS A 290 50.26 3.77 7.53
CA LYS A 290 50.84 4.52 6.40
C LYS A 290 50.12 4.16 5.08
N ARG A 291 49.81 5.21 4.31
CA ARG A 291 49.95 5.41 2.85
C ARG A 291 49.97 4.19 1.89
N LYS A 292 49.04 4.24 0.93
CA LYS A 292 49.23 4.41 -0.54
C LYS A 292 50.25 3.48 -1.24
N LYS A 293 49.75 2.64 -2.17
CA LYS A 293 50.53 2.20 -3.34
C LYS A 293 49.64 2.13 -4.60
N VAL A 294 49.80 3.16 -5.43
CA VAL A 294 49.51 3.17 -6.86
C VAL A 294 50.85 2.99 -7.58
N LYS A 295 50.91 2.05 -8.53
CA LYS A 295 51.80 1.92 -9.71
C LYS A 295 51.54 0.49 -10.23
N GLY A 296 51.20 0.22 -11.49
CA GLY A 296 51.55 0.90 -12.73
C GLY A 296 52.46 -0.04 -13.54
N ARG A 297 51.93 -0.54 -14.68
CA ARG A 297 52.59 -1.06 -15.90
C ARG A 297 53.87 -1.91 -15.77
N LYS A 298 53.81 -3.12 -16.32
CA LYS A 298 54.45 -3.44 -17.61
C LYS A 298 53.44 -4.20 -18.47
#